data_AF-A0A3D5VTG1-F1
#
_entry.id   AF-A0A3D5VTG1-F1
#
_cell.length_a   1.000
_cell.length_b   1.000
_cell.length_c   1.000
_cell.angle_alpha   90.00
_cell.angle_beta   90.00
_cell.angle_gamma   90.00
#
_symmetry.space_group_name_H-M   'P 1'
#
loop_
_entity.id
_entity.type
_entity.pdbx_description
1 polymer ?
#
loop_
_entity_poly.entity_id
_entity_poly.type
_entity_poly.pdbx_seq_one_letter_code
_entity_poly.pdbx_strand_id
1 'polypeptide(L)' 'MNPSPAHADLIATYRRAEAEAAHKFGLIKVVASKGPKAIQAAVETAAKAAKRRDSYAKKLLALGVKLKD' A
#
# COMPACT_ATOMS: atom_id res chain seq x y z
N MET A 1 -12.65 22.13 -9.86
CA MET A 1 -11.25 21.66 -9.78
C MET A 1 -11.06 20.56 -10.82
N ASN A 2 -10.33 20.83 -11.89
CA ASN A 2 -9.90 19.76 -12.81
C ASN A 2 -8.76 18.99 -12.13
N PRO A 3 -8.82 17.64 -12.04
CA PRO A 3 -7.70 16.89 -11.51
C PRO A 3 -6.51 17.09 -12.44
N SER A 4 -5.47 17.76 -11.94
CA SER A 4 -4.19 17.86 -12.65
C SER A 4 -3.70 16.44 -12.98
N PRO A 5 -3.14 16.16 -14.17
CA PRO A 5 -2.64 14.83 -14.52
C PRO A 5 -1.64 14.27 -13.48
N ALA A 6 -0.91 15.13 -12.77
CA ALA A 6 -0.06 14.75 -11.65
C ALA A 6 -0.83 14.14 -10.46
N HIS A 7 -2.07 14.57 -10.20
CA HIS A 7 -2.94 13.99 -9.18
C HIS A 7 -3.44 12.61 -9.62
N ALA A 8 -3.78 12.44 -10.90
CA ALA A 8 -4.22 11.15 -11.43
C ALA A 8 -3.12 10.08 -11.33
N ASP A 9 -1.86 10.45 -11.63
CA ASP A 9 -0.72 9.54 -11.50
C ASP A 9 -0.43 9.17 -10.03
N LEU A 10 -0.53 10.13 -9.11
CA LEU A 10 -0.36 9.88 -7.68
C LEU A 10 -1.48 8.97 -7.12
N ILE A 11 -2.72 9.13 -7.58
CA ILE A 11 -3.84 8.25 -7.22
C ILE A 11 -3.59 6.84 -7.76
N ALA A 12 -3.16 6.70 -9.02
CA ALA A 12 -2.84 5.40 -9.61
C ALA A 12 -1.70 4.71 -8.85
N THR A 13 -0.68 5.47 -8.47
CA THR A 13 0.44 4.99 -7.64
C THR A 13 -0.03 4.54 -6.26
N TYR A 14 -0.92 5.31 -5.62
CA TYR A 14 -1.54 4.92 -4.35
C TYR A 14 -2.32 3.59 -4.48
N ARG A 15 -3.19 3.46 -5.48
CA ARG A 15 -3.98 2.24 -5.71
C ARG A 15 -3.09 1.02 -5.98
N ARG A 16 -1.97 1.18 -6.70
CA ARG A 16 -0.96 0.12 -6.87
C ARG A 16 -0.30 -0.26 -5.55
N ALA A 17 0.06 0.72 -4.71
CA ALA A 17 0.66 0.47 -3.41
C ALA A 17 -0.33 -0.21 -2.44
N GLU A 18 -1.62 0.12 -2.53
CA GLU A 18 -2.70 -0.53 -1.79
C GLU A 18 -2.85 -2.00 -2.20
N ALA A 19 -2.91 -2.29 -3.49
CA ALA A 19 -2.95 -3.67 -4.00
C ALA A 19 -1.69 -4.47 -3.61
N GLU A 20 -0.51 -3.84 -3.69
CA GLU A 20 0.75 -4.47 -3.27
C GLU A 20 0.75 -4.80 -1.76
N ALA A 21 0.27 -3.89 -0.92
CA ALA A 21 0.15 -4.12 0.51
C ALA A 21 -0.83 -5.28 0.79
N ALA A 22 -2.02 -5.27 0.17
CA ALA A 22 -3.01 -6.33 0.31
C ALA A 22 -2.45 -7.70 -0.11
N HIS A 23 -1.75 -7.76 -1.24
CA HIS A 23 -1.09 -8.99 -1.70
C HIS A 23 -0.04 -9.49 -0.70
N LYS A 24 0.83 -8.60 -0.18
CA LYS A 24 1.86 -8.96 0.80
C LYS A 24 1.26 -9.41 2.14
N PHE A 25 0.14 -8.82 2.57
CA PHE A 25 -0.60 -9.33 3.72
C PHE A 25 -1.19 -10.72 3.45
N GLY A 26 -1.71 -10.97 2.25
CA GLY A 26 -2.17 -12.29 1.82
C GLY A 26 -1.07 -13.35 1.87
N LEU A 27 0.17 -12.99 1.48
CA LEU A 27 1.32 -13.89 1.53
C LEU A 27 1.66 -14.38 2.93
N ILE A 28 1.31 -13.65 4.00
CA ILE A 28 1.53 -14.10 5.39
C ILE A 28 0.81 -15.43 5.63
N LYS A 29 -0.43 -15.57 5.14
CA LYS A 29 -1.19 -16.82 5.26
C LYS A 29 -0.56 -17.94 4.44
N VAL A 30 -0.01 -17.62 3.26
CA VAL A 30 0.64 -18.59 2.37
C VAL A 30 1.94 -19.13 2.98
N VAL A 31 2.72 -18.28 3.65
CA VAL A 31 3.98 -18.70 4.28
C VAL A 31 3.78 -19.24 5.69
N ALA A 32 2.54 -19.31 6.20
CA ALA A 32 2.26 -19.81 7.54
C ALA A 32 2.75 -21.26 7.74
N SER A 33 2.69 -22.08 6.69
CA SER A 33 3.21 -23.46 6.69
C SER A 33 4.73 -23.56 6.68
N LYS A 34 5.46 -22.46 6.40
CA LYS A 34 6.93 -22.43 6.32
C LYS A 34 7.61 -22.11 7.66
N GLY A 35 6.82 -21.86 8.71
CA GLY A 35 7.31 -21.62 10.07
C GLY A 35 7.52 -20.14 10.43
N PRO A 36 7.85 -19.86 11.71
CA PRO A 36 7.76 -18.52 12.30
C PRO A 36 8.69 -17.49 11.65
N LYS A 37 9.90 -17.88 11.22
CA LYS A 37 10.83 -16.97 10.53
C LYS A 37 10.28 -16.47 9.19
N ALA A 38 9.61 -17.34 8.43
CA ALA A 38 9.01 -16.98 7.16
C ALA A 38 7.80 -16.04 7.36
N ILE A 39 6.99 -16.31 8.39
CA ILE A 39 5.88 -15.43 8.80
C ILE A 39 6.42 -14.04 9.19
N GLN A 40 7.46 -13.98 10.04
CA GLN A 40 8.07 -12.72 10.46
C GLN A 40 8.55 -11.89 9.26
N ALA A 41 9.27 -12.52 8.32
CA ALA A 41 9.74 -11.86 7.12
C ALA A 41 8.58 -11.33 6.25
N ALA A 42 7.52 -12.13 6.06
CA ALA A 42 6.34 -11.69 5.30
C ALA A 42 5.60 -10.53 6.00
N VAL A 43 5.50 -10.55 7.33
CA VAL A 43 4.92 -9.46 8.13
C VAL A 43 5.73 -8.18 7.97
N GLU A 44 7.06 -8.24 8.04
CA GLU A 44 7.91 -7.06 7.83
C GLU A 44 7.79 -6.50 6.42
N THR A 45 7.72 -7.37 5.41
CA THR A 45 7.52 -6.98 4.01
C THR A 45 6.14 -6.33 3.80
N ALA A 46 5.08 -6.88 4.40
CA ALA A 46 3.74 -6.30 4.38
C ALA A 46 3.69 -4.94 5.09
N ALA A 47 4.34 -4.81 6.25
CA ALA A 47 4.42 -3.57 7.00
C ALA A 47 5.16 -2.46 6.22
N LYS A 48 6.25 -2.79 5.51
CA LYS A 48 6.95 -1.84 4.62
C LYS A 48 6.07 -1.38 3.47
N ALA A 49 5.29 -2.28 2.87
CA ALA A 49 4.34 -1.92 1.81
C ALA A 49 3.19 -1.04 2.32
N ALA A 50 2.66 -1.34 3.50
CA ALA A 50 1.66 -0.50 4.17
C ALA A 50 2.19 0.92 4.42
N LYS A 51 3.42 1.06 4.95
CA LYS A 51 4.07 2.37 5.11
C LYS A 51 4.21 3.14 3.79
N ARG A 52 4.48 2.44 2.69
CA ARG A 52 4.56 3.04 1.35
C ARG A 52 3.19 3.55 0.88
N ARG A 53 2.13 2.75 1.05
CA ARG A 53 0.74 3.17 0.81
C ARG A 53 0.39 4.41 1.64
N ASP A 54 0.71 4.41 2.93
CA ASP A 54 0.39 5.51 3.84
C ASP A 54 1.15 6.80 3.50
N SER A 55 2.38 6.68 2.99
CA SER A 55 3.14 7.83 2.47
C SER A 55 2.44 8.48 1.27
N TYR A 56 1.94 7.67 0.33
CA TYR A 56 1.15 8.19 -0.80
C TYR A 56 -0.19 8.76 -0.35
N ALA A 57 -0.86 8.13 0.62
CA ALA A 57 -2.09 8.67 1.22
C ALA A 57 -1.85 10.06 1.84
N LYS A 58 -0.76 10.24 2.59
CA LYS A 58 -0.37 11.56 3.14
C LYS A 58 -0.13 12.60 2.05
N LYS A 59 0.53 12.22 0.95
CA LYS A 59 0.72 13.12 -0.20
C LYS A 59 -0.61 13.53 -0.83
N LEU A 60 -1.54 12.59 -1.00
CA LEU A 60 -2.87 12.87 -1.54
C LEU A 60 -3.70 13.77 -0.61
N LEU A 61 -3.65 13.52 0.71
CA LEU A 61 -4.28 14.38 1.71
C LEU A 61 -3.73 15.80 1.69
N ALA A 62 -2.40 15.96 1.59
CA ALA A 62 -1.77 17.28 1.49
C ALA A 62 -2.20 18.06 0.23
N LEU A 63 -2.57 17.35 -0.84
CA LEU A 63 -3.09 17.93 -2.08
C LEU A 63 -4.62 18.16 -2.05
N GLY A 64 -5.28 17.89 -0.91
CA GLY A 64 -6.74 18.00 -0.77
C GLY A 64 -7.51 16.94 -1.56
N VAL A 65 -6.83 15.91 -2.07
CA VAL A 65 -7.45 14.80 -2.79
C VAL A 65 -8.03 13.85 -1.75
N LYS A 66 -9.36 13.89 -1.57
CA LYS A 66 -10.08 12.85 -0.84
C LYS A 66 -10.07 11.58 -1.68
N LEU A 67 -9.26 10.62 -1.23
CA LEU A 67 -9.40 9.23 -1.63
C LEU A 67 -10.82 8.78 -1.25
N LYS A 68 -11.66 8.60 -2.26
CA LYS A 68 -12.94 7.91 -2.08
C LYS A 68 -12.59 6.43 -1.89
N ASP A 69 -12.98 5.92 -0.73
CA ASP A 69 -12.99 4.50 -0.39
C ASP A 69 -13.51 3.69 -1.59
#